data_AF-K2AUZ2-F1
#
_entry.id   AF-K2AUZ2-F1
#
_cell.length_a   1.000
_cell.length_b   1.000
_cell.length_c   1.000
_cell.angle_alpha   90.00
_cell.angle_beta   90.00
_cell.angle_gamma   90.00
#
_symmetry.space_group_name_H-M   'P 1'
#
loop_
_entity.id
_entity.type
_entity.pdbx_description
1 polymer ?
#
loop_
_entity_poly.entity_id
_entity_poly.type
_entity_poly.pdbx_seq_one_letter_code
_entity_poly.pdbx_strand_id
1 'polypeptide(L)' 'MVKISMVLFLIMSLIMVRQASLMDRVVSLPIGKSLKLLTWGYFLFSLFVTVIVLLA' A
#
# COMPACT_ATOMS: atom_id res chain seq x y z
N MET A 1 16.37 -5.59 13.08
CA MET A 1 16.26 -5.86 11.63
C MET A 1 14.80 -5.97 11.17
N VAL A 2 14.00 -6.92 11.66
CA VAL A 2 12.61 -7.13 11.23
C VAL A 2 11.72 -5.89 11.37
N LYS A 3 11.80 -5.17 12.49
CA LYS A 3 11.02 -3.95 12.73
C LYS A 3 11.35 -2.83 11.73
N ILE A 4 12.62 -2.69 11.35
CA ILE A 4 13.08 -1.70 10.35
C ILE A 4 12.58 -2.08 8.95
N SER A 5 12.69 -3.36 8.57
CA SER A 5 12.18 -3.83 7.28
C SER A 5 10.66 -3.69 7.16
N MET A 6 9.90 -3.85 8.25
CA MET A 6 8.44 -3.63 8.26
C MET A 6 8.08 -2.17 7.98
N VAL A 7 8.80 -1.23 8.59
CA VAL A 7 8.59 0.21 8.32
C VAL A 7 8.90 0.55 6.86
N LEU A 8 10.00 0.03 6.30
CA LEU A 8 10.32 0.19 4.88
C LEU A 8 9.22 -0.39 3.98
N PHE A 9 8.70 -1.56 4.32
CA PHE A 9 7.60 -2.21 3.58
C PHE A 9 6.32 -1.38 3.62
N LEU A 10 6.02 -0.78 4.78
CA LEU A 10 4.88 0.11 4.95
C LEU A 10 5.02 1.37 4.07
N ILE A 11 6.20 1.99 4.03
CA ILE A 11 6.49 3.13 3.14
C ILE A 11 6.29 2.72 1.68
N MET A 12 6.81 1.58 1.25
CA MET A 12 6.62 1.08 -0.11
C MET A 12 5.14 0.85 -0.45
N SER A 13 4.37 0.30 0.48
CA SER A 13 2.92 0.11 0.28
C SER A 13 2.17 1.44 0.14
N LEU A 14 2.58 2.49 0.85
CA LEU A 14 2.04 3.84 0.69
C LEU A 14 2.36 4.44 -0.69
N ILE A 15 3.60 4.23 -1.16
CA ILE A 15 4.03 4.66 -2.49
C ILE A 15 3.15 3.99 -3.55
N MET A 16 2.86 2.70 -3.43
CA MET A 16 1.98 1.99 -4.37
C MET A 16 0.57 2.60 -4.44
N VAL A 17 -0.01 3.01 -3.31
CA VAL A 17 -1.32 3.70 -3.29
C VAL A 17 -1.26 5.03 -4.06
N ARG A 18 -0.17 5.80 -3.88
CA ARG A 18 0.04 7.02 -4.68
C ARG A 18 0.20 6.71 -6.16
N GLN A 19 0.98 5.69 -6.51
CA GLN A 19 1.21 5.31 -7.91
C GLN A 19 -0.09 4.86 -8.59
N ALA A 20 -0.93 4.07 -7.91
CA ALA A 20 -2.25 3.70 -8.42
C ALA A 20 -3.13 4.94 -8.67
N SER A 21 -3.12 5.92 -7.75
CA SER A 21 -3.87 7.16 -7.94
C SER A 21 -3.32 8.06 -9.05
N LEU A 22 -2.01 8.04 -9.31
CA LEU A 22 -1.41 8.75 -10.44
C LEU A 22 -1.74 8.06 -11.76
N MET A 23 -1.69 6.73 -11.79
CA MET A 23 -2.07 5.92 -12.94
C MET A 23 -3.51 6.22 -13.37
N ASP A 24 -4.46 6.24 -12.42
CA ASP A 24 -5.86 6.60 -12.70
C ASP A 24 -6.04 7.99 -13.35
N ARG A 25 -5.11 8.93 -13.10
CA ARG A 25 -5.15 10.28 -13.68
C ARG A 25 -4.56 10.34 -15.08
N VAL A 26 -3.55 9.52 -15.37
CA VAL A 26 -2.80 9.54 -16.63
C VAL A 26 -3.39 8.55 -17.63
N VAL A 27 -3.97 7.45 -17.14
CA VAL A 27 -4.37 6.30 -17.93
C VAL A 27 -5.80 5.89 -17.55
N SER A 28 -6.75 6.08 -18.47
CA SER A 28 -8.15 5.71 -18.29
C SER A 28 -8.39 4.22 -18.59
N LEU A 29 -7.79 3.34 -17.79
CA LEU A 29 -8.05 1.90 -17.89
C LEU A 29 -9.34 1.53 -17.12
N PRO A 30 -10.19 0.64 -17.67
CA PRO A 30 -11.40 0.17 -16.99
C PRO A 30 -11.13 -0.55 -15.65
N ILE A 31 -9.88 -0.97 -15.43
CA ILE A 31 -9.43 -1.71 -14.24
C ILE A 31 -8.97 -0.76 -13.11
N GLY A 32 -8.81 0.55 -13.37
CA GLY A 32 -8.24 1.52 -12.42
C GLY A 32 -8.91 1.50 -11.03
N LYS A 33 -10.25 1.46 -10.99
CA LYS A 33 -11.01 1.38 -9.73
C LYS A 33 -10.71 0.10 -8.92
N SER A 34 -10.63 -1.05 -9.58
CA SER A 34 -10.34 -2.33 -8.93
C SER A 34 -8.91 -2.38 -8.40
N LEU A 35 -7.96 -1.87 -9.19
CA LEU A 35 -6.55 -1.73 -8.80
C LEU A 35 -6.38 -0.79 -7.60
N LYS A 36 -7.12 0.31 -7.59
CA LYS A 36 -7.15 1.26 -6.47
C LYS A 36 -7.69 0.60 -5.20
N LEU A 37 -8.79 -0.16 -5.29
CA LEU A 37 -9.34 -0.88 -4.15
C LEU A 37 -8.34 -1.90 -3.59
N LEU A 38 -7.69 -2.67 -4.47
CA LEU A 38 -6.71 -3.69 -4.10
C LEU A 38 -5.49 -3.08 -3.40
N THR A 39 -4.94 -2.00 -3.95
CA THR A 39 -3.77 -1.31 -3.39
C THR A 39 -4.07 -0.67 -2.04
N TRP A 40 -5.26 -0.09 -1.87
CA TRP A 40 -5.71 0.41 -0.56
C TRP A 40 -5.90 -0.73 0.47
N GLY A 41 -6.50 -1.84 0.07
CA GLY A 41 -6.67 -3.01 0.93
C GLY A 41 -5.33 -3.59 1.38
N TYR A 42 -4.37 -3.71 0.47
CA TYR A 42 -3.01 -4.15 0.77
C TYR A 42 -2.30 -3.20 1.75
N PHE A 43 -2.41 -1.89 1.55
CA PHE A 43 -1.85 -0.90 2.47
C PHE A 43 -2.43 -1.02 3.88
N LEU A 44 -3.75 -1.13 4.02
CA LEU A 44 -4.44 -1.30 5.30
C LEU A 44 -4.00 -2.59 6.02
N PHE A 45 -3.90 -3.70 5.29
CA PHE A 45 -3.42 -4.97 5.83
C PHE A 45 -1.95 -4.87 6.29
N SER A 46 -1.08 -4.28 5.47
CA SER A 46 0.32 -4.05 5.79
C SER A 46 0.48 -3.17 7.03
N LEU A 47 -0.32 -2.10 7.15
CA LEU A 47 -0.35 -1.22 8.32
C LEU A 47 -0.75 -1.99 9.59
N PHE A 48 -1.82 -2.78 9.52
CA PHE A 48 -2.28 -3.60 10.63
C PHE A 48 -1.20 -4.58 11.11
N VAL A 49 -0.59 -5.34 10.19
CA VAL A 49 0.49 -6.28 10.51
C VAL A 49 1.70 -5.55 11.08
N THR A 50 2.07 -4.40 10.53
CA THR A 50 3.20 -3.60 11.01
C THR A 50 2.96 -3.14 12.44
N VAL A 51 1.76 -2.67 12.79
CA VAL A 51 1.41 -2.27 14.16
C VAL A 51 1.55 -3.45 15.13
N ILE A 52 1.04 -4.62 14.78
CA ILE A 52 1.17 -5.83 15.62
C ILE A 52 2.64 -6.17 15.86
N VAL A 53 3.45 -6.19 14.80
CA VAL A 53 4.88 -6.57 14.88
C VAL A 53 5.73 -5.54 15.62
N LEU A 54 5.35 -4.25 15.57
CA LEU A 54 6.06 -3.22 16.32
C LEU A 54 5.75 -3.27 17.82
N LEU A 55 4.51 -3.59 18.18
CA LEU A 55 4.03 -3.68 19.57
C LEU A 55 4.38 -4.99 20.29
N ALA A 56 4.58 -6.08 19.54
CA ALA A 56 5.11 -7.35 20.04
C ALA A 56 6.63 -7.30 20.28
#